data_AF-A0A0Q5FP10-F1
#
_entry.id   AF-A0A0Q5FP10-F1
#
_cell.length_a   1.000
_cell.length_b   1.000
_cell.length_c   1.000
_cell.angle_alpha   90.00
_cell.angle_beta   90.00
_cell.angle_gamma   90.00
#
_symmetry.space_group_name_H-M   'P 1'
#
loop_
_entity.id
_entity.type
_entity.pdbx_description
1 polymer ?
#
loop_
_entity_poly.entity_id
_entity_poly.type
_entity_poly.pdbx_seq_one_letter_code
_entity_poly.pdbx_strand_id
1 'polypeptide(L)'
;MEGRISLLVDSPLRDLAIAYRTVPAEVRRQNNKAVKAAAQPIWKAETAERAVTKIQHRTLVDTAKVGVTNRNVFLRAGGNGTLKSGTAIAALQSAAEFGRPAAAPIKSRSKKPNSKPYTRTTGSLFGDRNRRGKVVFPAARDSIRRFASLQIQTTLRTLHEAGEKVR
;
A
#
# COMPACT_ATOMS: atom_id res chain seq x y z
N MET A 1 -3.42 -1.72 6.45
CA MET A 1 -2.51 -0.65 6.92
C MET A 1 -2.62 0.49 5.94
N GLU A 2 -2.63 1.72 6.43
CA GLU A 2 -2.79 2.90 5.57
C GLU A 2 -1.53 3.78 5.67
N GLY A 3 -0.82 3.92 4.56
CA GLY A 3 0.16 4.98 4.40
C GLY A 3 -0.56 6.24 3.93
N ARG A 4 -0.66 7.25 4.80
CA ARG A 4 -1.25 8.55 4.44
C ARG A 4 -0.14 9.53 4.14
N ILE A 5 0.02 9.88 2.87
CA ILE A 5 0.90 10.97 2.47
C ILE A 5 0.10 12.26 2.69
N SER A 6 0.45 13.02 3.72
CA SER A 6 -0.15 14.33 4.01
C SER A 6 0.74 15.40 3.38
N LEU A 7 0.44 15.80 2.14
CA LEU A 7 1.26 16.69 1.30
C LEU A 7 1.05 18.19 1.62
N LEU A 8 0.85 18.55 2.90
CA LEU A 8 0.21 19.81 3.31
C LEU A 8 1.13 20.87 3.96
N VAL A 9 2.45 20.80 3.77
CA VAL A 9 3.36 21.83 4.29
C VAL A 9 4.18 22.40 3.12
N ASP A 10 3.76 23.58 2.65
CA ASP A 10 4.36 24.46 1.63
C ASP A 10 4.99 23.79 0.40
N SER A 11 4.12 23.28 -0.48
CA SER A 11 4.49 22.61 -1.71
C SER A 11 3.59 23.08 -2.86
N PRO A 12 4.06 23.12 -4.12
CA PRO A 12 3.26 23.36 -5.32
C PRO A 12 1.94 22.56 -5.38
N LEU A 13 1.86 21.45 -4.64
CA LEU A 13 0.67 20.63 -4.47
C LEU A 13 -0.45 21.28 -3.66
N ARG A 14 -0.12 22.16 -2.69
CA ARG A 14 -1.09 22.97 -1.94
C ARG A 14 -1.77 23.96 -2.87
N ASP A 15 -0.98 24.68 -3.68
CA ASP A 15 -1.49 25.66 -4.63
C ASP A 15 -2.32 24.97 -5.72
N LEU A 16 -1.84 23.83 -6.22
CA LEU A 16 -2.61 22.96 -7.09
C LEU A 16 -3.94 22.57 -6.45
N ALA A 17 -3.95 22.13 -5.18
CA ALA A 17 -5.18 21.74 -4.48
C ALA A 17 -6.15 22.89 -4.22
N ILE A 18 -5.66 24.13 -4.07
CA ILE A 18 -6.47 25.34 -3.97
C ILE A 18 -7.07 25.67 -5.34
N ALA A 19 -6.25 25.72 -6.39
CA ALA A 19 -6.69 25.91 -7.76
C ALA A 19 -7.69 24.83 -8.21
N TYR A 20 -7.52 23.60 -7.72
CA TYR A 20 -8.42 22.48 -8.02
C TYR A 20 -9.84 22.65 -7.46
N ARG A 21 -10.10 23.64 -6.61
CA ARG A 21 -11.44 23.90 -6.07
C ARG A 21 -12.36 24.54 -7.11
N THR A 22 -11.82 25.35 -8.02
CA THR A 22 -12.58 26.07 -9.05
C THR A 22 -12.88 25.20 -10.28
N VAL A 23 -12.17 24.09 -10.44
CA VAL A 23 -12.35 23.13 -11.53
C VAL A 23 -13.72 22.42 -11.42
N PRO A 24 -14.50 22.31 -12.51
CA PRO A 24 -15.78 21.60 -12.52
C PRO A 24 -15.67 20.17 -12.00
N ALA A 25 -16.72 19.69 -11.33
CA ALA A 25 -16.74 18.36 -10.70
C ALA A 25 -16.40 17.22 -11.67
N GLU A 26 -16.85 17.30 -12.92
CA GLU A 26 -16.61 16.27 -13.92
C GLU A 26 -15.13 16.18 -14.33
N VAL A 27 -14.48 17.31 -14.58
CA VAL A 27 -13.04 17.37 -14.90
C VAL A 27 -12.21 16.82 -13.74
N ARG A 28 -12.62 17.11 -12.49
CA ARG A 28 -11.95 16.54 -11.29
C ARG A 28 -12.09 15.03 -11.22
N ARG A 29 -13.27 14.50 -11.55
CA ARG A 29 -13.52 13.05 -11.58
C ARG A 29 -12.67 12.38 -12.65
N GLN A 30 -12.57 12.98 -13.83
CA GLN A 30 -11.75 12.47 -14.93
C GLN A 30 -10.27 12.43 -14.56
N ASN A 31 -9.73 13.51 -13.99
CA ASN A 31 -8.33 13.54 -13.53
C ASN A 31 -8.07 12.49 -12.44
N ASN A 32 -8.95 12.38 -11.44
CA ASN A 32 -8.78 11.37 -10.38
C ASN A 32 -8.74 9.95 -10.95
N LYS A 33 -9.54 9.67 -11.99
CA LYS A 33 -9.53 8.40 -12.71
C LYS A 33 -8.22 8.20 -13.47
N ALA A 34 -7.73 9.23 -14.17
CA ALA A 34 -6.47 9.19 -14.92
C ALA A 34 -5.26 8.98 -14.00
N VAL A 35 -5.15 9.77 -12.92
CA VAL A 35 -4.12 9.62 -11.89
C VAL A 35 -4.15 8.21 -11.31
N LYS A 36 -5.32 7.72 -10.91
CA LYS A 36 -5.44 6.38 -10.34
C LYS A 36 -4.98 5.31 -11.33
N ALA A 37 -5.35 5.44 -12.61
CA ALA A 37 -4.94 4.49 -13.65
C ALA A 37 -3.42 4.45 -13.84
N ALA A 38 -2.75 5.61 -13.81
CA ALA A 38 -1.30 5.69 -13.96
C ALA A 38 -0.54 5.30 -12.68
N ALA A 39 -1.08 5.63 -11.50
CA ALA A 39 -0.43 5.38 -10.22
C ALA A 39 -0.53 3.92 -9.75
N GLN A 40 -1.64 3.25 -10.07
CA GLN A 40 -1.91 1.87 -9.64
C GLN A 40 -0.84 0.83 -10.06
N PRO A 41 -0.35 0.80 -11.32
CA PRO A 41 0.69 -0.14 -11.72
C PRO A 41 2.04 0.16 -11.04
N ILE A 42 2.40 1.44 -10.88
CA ILE A 42 3.62 1.86 -10.18
C ILE A 42 3.60 1.36 -8.73
N TRP A 43 2.48 1.56 -8.03
CA TRP A 43 2.35 1.11 -6.64
C TRP A 43 2.48 -0.42 -6.51
N LYS A 44 1.91 -1.16 -7.46
CA LYS A 44 2.03 -2.63 -7.49
C LYS A 44 3.46 -3.09 -7.79
N ALA A 45 4.16 -2.43 -8.72
CA ALA A 45 5.54 -2.75 -9.03
C ALA A 45 6.46 -2.51 -7.83
N GLU A 46 6.36 -1.33 -7.19
CA GLU A 46 7.19 -0.96 -6.03
C GLU A 46 6.98 -1.87 -4.82
N THR A 47 5.74 -2.33 -4.61
CA THR A 47 5.43 -3.31 -3.55
C THR A 47 5.88 -4.72 -3.94
N ALA A 48 5.80 -5.10 -5.22
CA ALA A 48 6.26 -6.39 -5.72
C ALA A 48 7.78 -6.55 -5.61
N GLU A 49 8.55 -5.51 -5.97
CA GLU A 49 10.02 -5.52 -5.91
C GLU A 49 10.55 -5.74 -4.48
N ARG A 50 9.81 -5.29 -3.47
CA ARG A 50 10.21 -5.43 -2.05
C ARG A 50 9.65 -6.68 -1.38
N ALA A 51 8.66 -7.33 -1.97
CA ALA A 51 8.10 -8.55 -1.43
C ALA A 51 9.06 -9.72 -1.70
N VAL A 52 9.47 -10.41 -0.63
CA VAL A 52 10.40 -11.55 -0.72
C VAL A 52 9.64 -12.87 -0.65
N THR A 53 8.58 -12.91 0.13
CA THR A 53 7.85 -14.14 0.44
C THR A 53 6.52 -14.21 -0.32
N LYS A 54 6.09 -15.45 -0.65
CA LYS A 54 4.75 -15.67 -1.25
C LYS A 54 3.63 -15.08 -0.42
N ILE A 55 3.76 -15.11 0.92
CA ILE A 55 2.74 -14.54 1.80
C ILE A 55 2.69 -13.03 1.69
N GLN A 56 3.83 -12.34 1.55
CA GLN A 56 3.87 -10.89 1.29
C GLN A 56 3.25 -10.55 -0.06
N HIS A 57 3.53 -11.34 -1.12
CA HIS A 57 2.86 -11.13 -2.41
C HIS A 57 1.33 -11.24 -2.28
N ARG A 58 0.83 -12.33 -1.66
CA ARG A 58 -0.62 -12.54 -1.53
C ARG A 58 -1.32 -11.55 -0.61
N THR A 59 -0.66 -11.14 0.47
CA THR A 59 -1.28 -10.27 1.48
C THR A 59 -1.09 -8.79 1.19
N LEU A 60 0.05 -8.37 0.62
CA LEU A 60 0.41 -6.96 0.45
C LEU A 60 0.39 -6.51 -1.01
N VAL A 61 0.96 -7.28 -1.93
CA VAL A 61 1.09 -6.90 -3.36
C VAL A 61 -0.24 -7.08 -4.10
N ASP A 62 -0.86 -8.24 -3.98
CA ASP A 62 -2.14 -8.54 -4.65
C ASP A 62 -3.26 -7.60 -4.17
N THR A 63 -3.16 -7.13 -2.93
CA THR A 63 -4.13 -6.20 -2.32
C THR A 63 -3.73 -4.74 -2.42
N ALA A 64 -2.58 -4.43 -3.03
CA ALA A 64 -2.07 -3.07 -3.18
C ALA A 64 -3.01 -2.24 -4.06
N LYS A 65 -3.56 -1.16 -3.49
CA LYS A 65 -4.52 -0.26 -4.16
C LYS A 65 -4.16 1.20 -3.91
N VAL A 66 -4.35 2.01 -4.95
CA VAL A 66 -4.25 3.46 -4.85
C VAL A 66 -5.65 4.06 -4.74
N GLY A 67 -5.86 4.90 -3.73
CA GLY A 67 -7.01 5.77 -3.61
C GLY A 67 -6.63 7.18 -4.02
N VAL A 68 -7.46 7.87 -4.78
CA VAL A 68 -7.23 9.28 -5.15
C VAL A 68 -8.47 10.07 -4.76
N THR A 69 -8.22 11.20 -4.11
CA THR A 69 -9.22 12.21 -3.79
C THR A 69 -8.70 13.56 -4.25
N ASN A 70 -9.59 14.55 -4.36
CA ASN A 70 -9.23 15.89 -4.82
C ASN A 70 -8.09 16.55 -4.01
N ARG A 71 -7.83 16.08 -2.79
CA ARG A 71 -6.82 16.64 -1.89
C ARG A 71 -5.62 15.71 -1.67
N ASN A 72 -5.81 14.40 -1.79
CA ASN A 72 -4.82 13.42 -1.35
C ASN A 72 -4.81 12.17 -2.22
N VAL A 73 -3.63 11.58 -2.34
CA VAL A 73 -3.41 10.23 -2.86
C VAL A 73 -3.11 9.31 -1.67
N PHE A 74 -3.86 8.21 -1.57
CA PHE A 74 -3.76 7.21 -0.52
C PHE A 74 -3.14 5.93 -1.09
N LEU A 75 -2.14 5.39 -0.40
CA LEU A 75 -1.54 4.11 -0.73
C LEU A 75 -2.01 3.08 0.29
N ARG A 76 -2.71 2.04 -0.19
CA ARG A 76 -3.28 0.99 0.65
C ARG A 76 -2.69 -0.36 0.28
N ALA A 77 -2.49 -1.20 1.29
CA ALA A 77 -2.12 -2.60 1.16
C ALA A 77 -2.58 -3.37 2.42
N GLY A 78 -2.89 -4.66 2.25
CA GLY A 78 -3.21 -5.59 3.35
C GLY A 78 -4.62 -5.47 3.94
N GLY A 79 -5.49 -4.61 3.41
CA GLY A 79 -6.80 -4.32 4.02
C GLY A 79 -7.95 -5.23 3.58
N ASN A 80 -7.93 -5.78 2.36
CA ASN A 80 -9.11 -6.35 1.74
C ASN A 80 -8.86 -7.76 1.21
N GLY A 81 -9.84 -8.65 1.42
CA GLY A 81 -9.89 -9.99 0.85
C GLY A 81 -9.55 -11.11 1.82
N THR A 82 -9.70 -12.33 1.33
CA THR A 82 -9.38 -13.57 2.03
C THR A 82 -8.37 -14.36 1.20
N LEU A 83 -7.49 -15.08 1.89
CA LEU A 83 -6.66 -16.09 1.24
C LEU A 83 -7.53 -17.28 0.81
N LYS A 84 -7.02 -18.13 -0.09
CA LYS A 84 -7.68 -19.38 -0.48
C LYS A 84 -8.01 -20.30 0.71
N SER A 85 -7.27 -20.17 1.81
CA SER A 85 -7.51 -20.87 3.07
C SER A 85 -8.70 -20.32 3.88
N GLY A 86 -9.39 -19.29 3.40
CA GLY A 86 -10.45 -18.57 4.14
C GLY A 86 -9.92 -17.55 5.15
N THR A 87 -8.60 -17.48 5.36
CA THR A 87 -8.00 -16.55 6.34
C THR A 87 -8.11 -15.10 5.84
N ALA A 88 -8.66 -14.22 6.67
CA ALA A 88 -8.75 -12.80 6.37
C ALA A 88 -7.35 -12.18 6.23
N ILE A 89 -7.11 -11.46 5.14
CA ILE A 89 -5.81 -10.81 4.88
C ILE A 89 -5.52 -9.75 5.96
N ALA A 90 -6.55 -9.09 6.47
CA ALA A 90 -6.44 -8.10 7.53
C ALA A 90 -5.83 -8.65 8.84
N ALA A 91 -5.97 -9.95 9.10
CA ALA A 91 -5.34 -10.62 10.25
C ALA A 91 -3.85 -10.89 10.03
N LEU A 92 -3.44 -11.07 8.77
CA LEU A 92 -2.07 -11.47 8.41
C LEU A 92 -1.19 -10.31 7.98
N GLN A 93 -1.77 -9.20 7.52
CA GLN A 93 -1.04 -8.06 6.98
C GLN A 93 0.07 -7.55 7.93
N SER A 94 -0.21 -7.47 9.24
CA SER A 94 0.75 -6.94 10.21
C SER A 94 1.94 -7.88 10.38
N ALA A 95 1.69 -9.18 10.38
CA ALA A 95 2.75 -10.18 10.43
C ALA A 95 3.55 -10.20 9.12
N ALA A 96 2.89 -10.06 7.97
CA ALA A 96 3.56 -10.02 6.67
C ALA A 96 4.46 -8.79 6.49
N GLU A 97 4.02 -7.62 6.97
CA GLU A 97 4.76 -6.36 6.85
C GLU A 97 5.88 -6.24 7.88
N PHE A 98 5.59 -6.52 9.15
CA PHE A 98 6.52 -6.25 10.24
C PHE A 98 7.23 -7.49 10.75
N GLY A 99 6.89 -8.68 10.28
CA GLY A 99 7.38 -9.93 10.84
C GLY A 99 6.77 -10.27 12.20
N ARG A 100 7.15 -11.45 12.72
CA ARG A 100 6.67 -11.91 14.02
C ARG A 100 7.47 -11.26 15.16
N PRO A 101 6.88 -11.08 16.36
CA PRO A 101 7.69 -10.90 17.57
C PRO A 101 8.65 -12.09 17.75
N ALA A 102 9.80 -11.87 18.41
CA ALA A 102 10.87 -12.87 18.57
C ALA A 102 10.30 -14.25 18.89
N ALA A 103 10.83 -15.30 18.25
CA ALA A 103 10.22 -16.61 18.24
C ALA A 103 9.99 -17.13 19.66
N ALA A 104 8.75 -17.00 20.14
CA ALA A 104 8.40 -17.53 21.45
C ALA A 104 8.51 -19.06 21.36
N PRO A 105 9.32 -19.70 22.23
CA PRO A 105 9.38 -21.14 22.27
C PRO A 105 7.99 -21.69 22.61
N ILE A 106 7.36 -22.37 21.65
CA ILE A 106 6.09 -23.04 21.91
C ILE A 106 6.41 -24.41 22.49
N LYS A 107 6.04 -24.63 23.75
CA LYS A 107 6.03 -25.97 24.33
C LYS A 107 4.94 -26.78 23.64
N SER A 108 5.34 -27.83 22.93
CA SER A 108 4.46 -28.73 22.19
C SER A 108 4.59 -30.14 22.77
N ARG A 109 3.50 -30.91 22.74
CA ARG A 109 3.51 -32.33 23.11
C ARG A 109 3.03 -33.14 21.90
N SER A 110 3.69 -34.27 21.64
CA SER A 110 3.22 -35.19 20.59
C SER A 110 1.92 -35.86 21.04
N LYS A 111 1.07 -36.25 20.08
CA LYS A 111 -0.16 -37.00 20.36
C LYS A 111 0.10 -38.44 20.80
N LYS A 112 1.34 -38.93 20.72
CA LYS A 112 1.71 -40.28 21.15
C LYS A 112 1.65 -40.41 22.68
N PRO A 113 1.12 -41.52 23.23
CA PRO A 113 1.23 -41.84 24.65
C PRO A 113 2.72 -41.83 25.07
N ASN A 114 3.05 -41.31 26.25
CA ASN A 114 4.41 -41.18 26.79
C ASN A 114 5.40 -40.28 26.01
N SER A 115 4.92 -39.29 25.24
CA SER A 115 5.82 -38.35 24.58
C SER A 115 6.30 -37.22 25.51
N LYS A 116 7.62 -37.00 25.53
CA LYS A 116 8.25 -35.87 26.24
C LYS A 116 7.84 -34.54 25.58
N PRO A 117 7.55 -33.48 26.36
CA PRO A 117 7.31 -32.16 25.80
C PRO A 117 8.57 -31.67 25.09
N TYR A 118 8.41 -31.11 23.89
CA TYR A 118 9.50 -30.51 23.13
C TYR A 118 9.18 -29.06 22.80
N THR A 119 10.23 -28.25 22.77
CA THR A 119 10.11 -26.85 22.40
C THR A 119 10.24 -26.75 20.88
N ARG A 120 9.24 -26.16 20.22
CA ARG A 120 9.34 -25.80 18.81
C ARG A 120 9.40 -24.28 18.65
N THR A 121 10.29 -23.84 17.80
CA THR A 121 10.28 -22.47 17.29
C THR A 121 9.06 -22.34 16.38
N THR A 122 8.27 -21.27 16.53
CA THR A 122 7.24 -20.92 15.53
C THR A 122 7.84 -20.98 14.11
N GLY A 123 7.07 -21.37 13.09
CA GLY A 123 7.57 -21.40 11.71
C GLY A 123 8.05 -20.03 11.22
N SER A 124 8.96 -20.01 10.24
CA SER A 124 9.61 -18.80 9.69
C SER A 124 8.76 -17.96 8.72
N LEU A 125 7.46 -18.26 8.60
CA LEU A 125 6.57 -17.74 7.55
C LEU A 125 6.58 -16.21 7.38
N PHE A 126 6.87 -15.45 8.44
CA PHE A 126 6.81 -13.99 8.44
C PHE A 126 8.19 -13.31 8.63
N GLY A 127 9.28 -14.09 8.75
CA GLY A 127 10.62 -13.58 9.06
C GLY A 127 10.70 -12.77 10.36
N ASP A 128 11.87 -12.18 10.64
CA ASP A 128 12.11 -11.46 11.90
C ASP A 128 11.40 -10.11 11.97
N ARG A 129 11.23 -9.58 13.20
CA ARG A 129 10.52 -8.32 13.42
C ARG A 129 11.31 -7.15 12.84
N ASN A 130 10.71 -6.41 11.92
CA ASN A 130 11.21 -5.12 11.46
C ASN A 130 10.16 -4.03 11.70
N ARG A 131 10.41 -3.13 12.65
CA ARG A 131 9.49 -2.02 12.99
C ARG A 131 9.39 -0.96 11.89
N ARG A 132 10.36 -0.89 10.97
CA ARG A 132 10.34 0.04 9.84
C ARG A 132 9.48 -0.45 8.68
N GLY A 133 8.91 -1.66 8.79
CA GLY A 133 8.21 -2.34 7.71
C GLY A 133 9.17 -2.94 6.70
N LYS A 134 8.72 -3.98 6.00
CA LYS A 134 9.51 -4.71 5.00
C LYS A 134 9.14 -4.34 3.58
N VAL A 135 7.86 -4.04 3.31
CA VAL A 135 7.35 -3.92 1.94
C VAL A 135 6.64 -2.58 1.77
N VAL A 136 5.52 -2.38 2.47
CA VAL A 136 4.61 -1.26 2.25
C VAL A 136 5.20 0.07 2.69
N PHE A 137 5.82 0.11 3.87
CA PHE A 137 6.41 1.35 4.41
C PHE A 137 7.60 1.86 3.60
N PRO A 138 8.62 1.01 3.28
CA PRO A 138 9.70 1.45 2.41
C PRO A 138 9.21 1.77 0.99
N ALA A 139 8.30 0.99 0.41
CA ALA A 139 7.73 1.29 -0.91
C ALA A 139 7.03 2.66 -0.93
N ALA A 140 6.24 2.96 0.10
CA ALA A 140 5.54 4.24 0.19
C ALA A 140 6.55 5.39 0.27
N ARG A 141 7.61 5.27 1.08
CA ARG A 141 8.62 6.32 1.25
C ARG A 141 9.29 6.69 -0.07
N ASP A 142 9.68 5.70 -0.86
CA ASP A 142 10.40 5.93 -2.12
C ASP A 142 9.46 6.39 -3.24
N SER A 143 8.20 5.94 -3.19
CA SER A 143 7.19 6.28 -4.21
C SER A 143 6.60 7.68 -4.04
N ILE A 144 6.70 8.32 -2.87
CA ILE A 144 6.11 9.65 -2.60
C ILE A 144 6.51 10.68 -3.65
N ARG A 145 7.81 10.78 -3.97
CA ARG A 145 8.31 11.78 -4.94
C ARG A 145 7.80 11.50 -6.35
N ARG A 146 7.80 10.22 -6.76
CA ARG A 146 7.31 9.79 -8.07
C ARG A 146 5.80 10.07 -8.23
N PHE A 147 5.00 9.78 -7.20
CA PHE A 147 3.57 10.05 -7.22
C PHE A 147 3.24 11.55 -7.20
N ALA A 148 4.02 12.36 -6.48
CA ALA A 148 3.84 13.81 -6.50
C ALA A 148 4.05 14.38 -7.92
N SER A 149 5.13 14.00 -8.60
CA SER A 149 5.39 14.45 -9.97
C SER A 149 4.32 13.97 -10.95
N LEU A 150 3.90 12.70 -10.84
CA LEU A 150 2.85 12.13 -11.68
C LEU A 150 1.51 12.86 -11.49
N GLN A 151 1.16 13.20 -10.26
CA GLN A 151 -0.07 13.95 -9.97
C GLN A 151 -0.06 15.31 -10.67
N ILE A 152 1.05 16.05 -10.59
CA ILE A 152 1.18 17.38 -11.19
C ILE A 152 1.07 17.26 -12.71
N GLN A 153 1.84 16.36 -13.34
CA GLN A 153 1.85 16.18 -14.79
C GLN A 153 0.47 15.76 -15.33
N THR A 154 -0.18 14.82 -14.66
CA THR A 154 -1.51 14.34 -15.07
C THR A 154 -2.54 15.45 -14.95
N THR A 155 -2.49 16.22 -13.84
CA THR A 155 -3.43 17.31 -13.60
C THR A 155 -3.27 18.42 -14.63
N LEU A 156 -2.03 18.84 -14.92
CA LEU A 156 -1.76 19.85 -15.94
C LEU A 156 -2.23 19.41 -17.32
N ARG A 157 -1.95 18.15 -17.70
CA ARG A 157 -2.41 17.58 -18.98
C ARG A 157 -3.94 17.58 -19.08
N THR A 158 -4.65 17.09 -18.06
CA THR A 158 -6.12 17.03 -18.08
C THR A 158 -6.74 18.43 -18.13
N LEU A 159 -6.16 19.42 -17.45
CA LEU A 159 -6.63 20.80 -17.52
C LEU A 159 -6.39 21.43 -18.89
N HIS A 160 -5.24 21.15 -19.52
CA HIS A 160 -4.95 21.60 -20.88
C HIS A 160 -5.94 21.03 -21.90
N GLU A 161 -6.14 19.70 -21.89
CA GLU A 161 -7.09 19.02 -22.76
C GLU A 161 -8.54 19.50 -22.54
N ALA A 162 -8.92 19.81 -21.30
CA ALA A 162 -10.24 20.36 -20.99
C ALA A 162 -10.40 21.80 -21.51
N GLY A 163 -9.34 22.62 -21.45
CA GLY A 163 -9.33 23.97 -21.99
C GLY A 163 -9.41 24.00 -23.52
N GLU A 164 -8.71 23.08 -24.20
CA GLU A 164 -8.77 22.95 -25.66
C GLU A 164 -10.15 22.54 -26.17
N LYS A 165 -10.89 21.70 -25.43
CA LYS A 165 -12.26 21.30 -25.82
C LYS A 165 -13.31 22.40 -25.70
N VAL A 166 -13.01 23.48 -25.00
CA VAL A 166 -13.92 24.61 -24.77
C VAL A 166 -13.69 25.74 -25.79
N ARG A 167 -12.54 25.71 -26.50
CA ARG A 167 -12.16 26.69 -27.51
C ARG A 167 -12.53 26.21 -28.92
#